data_AF-A0A960D3E4-F1
#
_entry.id   AF-A0A960D3E4-F1
#
_cell.length_a   1.000
_cell.length_b   1.000
_cell.length_c   1.000
_cell.angle_alpha   90.00
_cell.angle_beta   90.00
_cell.angle_gamma   90.00
#
_symmetry.space_group_name_H-M   'P 1'
#
loop_
_entity.id
_entity.type
_entity.pdbx_description
1 polymer ?
#
loop_
_entity_poly.entity_id
_entity_poly.type
_entity_poly.pdbx_seq_one_letter_code
_entity_poly.pdbx_strand_id
1 'polypeptide(L)'
;LPTVAARWVVDPDFNMDFYVGRVRVLEPGTLRQVLDLAEVSLQSPLDISRPLWTATLVEGLEGGKAATLLHLSHAVTDGMGATAMFAEIYDLERNPPPKPDPPMPVPQDLTPNDLMREGLNHLPGAVVGGVVGAVAGGLSLIGRVVRSPGTAVWDAVDYARSGRRVMGRAADPSPLLRRRSLSSRTEAIEMRLGELRAAAHAAGGSINDAYLAGLCGALRL
;
A
#
# COMPACT_ATOMS: atom_id res chain seq x y z
N LEU A 1 21.27 17.87 0.88
CA LEU A 1 19.80 17.89 0.68
C LEU A 1 19.52 17.33 -0.71
N PRO A 2 18.53 16.45 -0.91
CA PRO A 2 18.20 15.94 -2.24
C PRO A 2 17.86 17.11 -3.16
N THR A 3 18.56 17.21 -4.30
CA THR A 3 18.41 18.29 -5.28
C THR A 3 17.33 18.00 -6.34
N VAL A 4 16.69 16.83 -6.25
CA VAL A 4 15.65 16.30 -7.13
C VAL A 4 14.52 15.68 -6.31
N ALA A 5 13.29 15.76 -6.82
CA ALA A 5 12.20 14.95 -6.32
C ALA A 5 12.46 13.46 -6.62
N ALA A 6 11.95 12.57 -5.76
CA ALA A 6 11.97 11.14 -6.02
C ALA A 6 11.20 10.83 -7.31
N ARG A 7 11.76 9.96 -8.15
CA ARG A 7 11.11 9.50 -9.38
C ARG A 7 11.41 8.04 -9.63
N TRP A 8 10.51 7.40 -10.36
CA TRP A 8 10.73 6.06 -10.90
C TRP A 8 11.62 6.13 -12.14
N VAL A 9 12.50 5.15 -12.28
CA VAL A 9 13.35 4.93 -13.46
C VAL A 9 13.27 3.45 -13.82
N VAL A 10 13.51 3.13 -15.09
CA VAL A 10 13.60 1.73 -15.51
C VAL A 10 14.98 1.19 -15.15
N ASP A 11 15.00 0.21 -14.24
CA ASP A 11 16.23 -0.41 -13.74
C ASP A 11 17.01 -1.10 -14.88
N PRO A 12 18.24 -0.66 -15.20
CA PRO A 12 19.05 -1.28 -16.25
C PRO A 12 19.63 -2.63 -15.86
N ASP A 13 19.73 -2.92 -14.55
CA ASP A 13 20.31 -4.14 -14.01
C ASP A 13 19.21 -5.13 -13.56
N PHE A 14 17.97 -4.96 -14.03
CA PHE A 14 16.85 -5.79 -13.64
C PHE A 14 17.09 -7.26 -13.99
N ASN A 15 17.08 -8.11 -12.98
CA ASN A 15 17.20 -9.56 -13.11
C ASN A 15 16.03 -10.27 -12.42
N MET A 16 15.19 -10.95 -13.21
CA MET A 16 14.01 -11.67 -12.72
C MET A 16 14.35 -12.71 -11.65
N ASP A 17 15.47 -13.41 -11.77
CA ASP A 17 15.87 -14.49 -10.85
C ASP A 17 16.19 -13.97 -9.43
N PHE A 18 16.47 -12.67 -9.30
CA PHE A 18 16.66 -12.02 -8.01
C PHE A 18 15.32 -11.74 -7.31
N TYR A 19 14.27 -11.43 -8.08
CA TYR A 19 12.97 -11.01 -7.55
C TYR A 19 11.97 -12.14 -7.43
N VAL A 20 12.16 -13.22 -8.19
CA VAL A 20 11.28 -14.38 -8.21
C VAL A 20 12.01 -15.58 -7.62
N GLY A 21 11.67 -15.89 -6.37
CA GLY A 21 12.18 -17.04 -5.65
C GLY A 21 11.24 -18.24 -5.71
N ARG A 22 11.81 -19.42 -5.47
CA ARG A 22 11.05 -20.65 -5.23
C ARG A 22 11.60 -21.35 -4.00
N VAL A 23 10.72 -21.68 -3.08
CA VAL A 23 11.03 -22.43 -1.87
C VAL A 23 10.05 -23.59 -1.71
N ARG A 24 10.46 -24.61 -0.98
CA ARG A 24 9.58 -25.73 -0.62
C ARG A 24 9.53 -25.86 0.89
N VAL A 25 8.32 -25.90 1.44
CA VAL A 25 8.12 -26.27 2.84
C VAL A 25 8.17 -27.79 2.97
N LEU A 26 8.69 -28.25 4.10
CA LEU A 26 8.66 -29.66 4.46
C LEU A 26 7.28 -30.03 5.02
N GLU A 27 6.99 -31.33 5.04
CA GLU A 27 5.81 -31.88 5.72
C GLU A 27 5.70 -31.27 7.13
N PRO A 28 4.48 -30.85 7.56
CA PRO A 28 3.18 -31.24 7.00
C PRO A 28 2.64 -30.37 5.85
N GLY A 29 3.32 -29.28 5.43
CA GLY A 29 2.85 -28.46 4.31
C GLY A 29 1.62 -27.60 4.62
N THR A 30 1.62 -26.96 5.78
CA THR A 30 0.45 -26.21 6.32
C THR A 30 0.46 -24.74 5.91
N LEU A 31 -0.73 -24.11 5.92
CA LEU A 31 -0.85 -22.66 5.78
C LEU A 31 -0.04 -21.91 6.84
N ARG A 32 0.13 -22.48 8.04
CA ARG A 32 0.92 -21.83 9.08
C ARG A 32 2.38 -21.63 8.67
N GLN A 33 2.99 -22.65 8.05
CA GLN A 33 4.37 -22.54 7.54
C GLN A 33 4.50 -21.45 6.47
N VAL A 34 3.47 -21.25 5.63
CA VAL A 34 3.43 -20.15 4.66
C VAL A 34 3.38 -18.79 5.37
N LEU A 35 2.55 -18.67 6.40
CA LEU A 35 2.40 -17.43 7.16
C LEU A 35 3.66 -17.11 7.98
N ASP A 36 4.35 -18.10 8.52
CA ASP A 36 5.65 -17.90 9.19
C ASP A 36 6.70 -17.36 8.19
N LEU A 37 6.73 -17.86 6.95
CA LEU A 37 7.60 -17.30 5.90
C LEU A 37 7.20 -15.87 5.52
N ALA A 38 5.90 -15.59 5.43
CA ALA A 38 5.40 -14.25 5.17
C ALA A 38 5.77 -13.26 6.28
N GLU A 39 5.69 -13.68 7.55
CA GLU A 39 6.09 -12.86 8.71
C GLU A 39 7.57 -12.43 8.63
N VAL A 40 8.46 -13.35 8.24
CA VAL A 40 9.89 -13.04 8.02
C VAL A 40 10.08 -12.06 6.86
N SER A 41 9.37 -12.28 5.74
CA SER A 41 9.44 -11.38 4.59
C SER A 41 8.96 -9.98 4.94
N LEU A 42 7.86 -9.84 5.68
CA LEU A 42 7.28 -8.55 6.08
C LEU A 42 8.18 -7.76 7.06
N GLN A 43 9.05 -8.45 7.80
CA GLN A 43 10.02 -7.83 8.70
C GLN A 43 11.32 -7.41 8.00
N SER A 44 11.52 -7.87 6.76
CA SER A 44 12.73 -7.60 5.98
C SER A 44 12.48 -6.38 5.07
N PRO A 45 13.08 -5.20 5.34
CA PRO A 45 12.83 -4.03 4.51
C PRO A 45 13.34 -4.26 3.08
N LEU A 46 12.57 -3.77 2.10
CA LEU A 46 13.01 -3.75 0.70
C LEU A 46 14.10 -2.69 0.51
N ASP A 47 15.10 -3.04 -0.30
CA ASP A 47 16.18 -2.14 -0.69
C ASP A 47 15.64 -1.07 -1.67
N ILE A 48 15.66 0.20 -1.25
CA ILE A 48 15.17 1.33 -2.03
C ILE A 48 16.01 1.65 -3.27
N SER A 49 17.18 1.05 -3.41
CA SER A 49 17.99 1.14 -4.64
C SER A 49 17.54 0.15 -5.73
N ARG A 50 16.53 -0.66 -5.44
CA ARG A 50 16.04 -1.75 -6.29
C ARG A 50 14.51 -1.65 -6.48
N PRO A 51 13.95 -2.31 -7.51
CA PRO A 51 12.52 -2.58 -7.58
C PRO A 51 11.94 -3.02 -6.23
N LEU A 52 10.94 -2.28 -5.75
CA LEU A 52 10.36 -2.45 -4.42
C LEU A 52 9.30 -3.56 -4.39
N TRP A 53 9.64 -4.73 -4.92
CA TRP A 53 8.78 -5.91 -4.86
C TRP A 53 9.62 -7.19 -4.95
N THR A 54 9.11 -8.29 -4.39
CA THR A 54 9.62 -9.66 -4.55
C THR A 54 8.45 -10.63 -4.58
N ALA A 55 8.59 -11.75 -5.28
CA ALA A 55 7.62 -12.83 -5.33
C ALA A 55 8.29 -14.15 -4.96
N THR A 56 7.66 -14.97 -4.11
CA THR A 56 8.16 -16.29 -3.75
C THR A 56 7.08 -17.34 -3.94
N LEU A 57 7.34 -18.33 -4.79
CA LEU A 57 6.52 -19.53 -4.89
C LEU A 57 6.88 -20.49 -3.75
N VAL A 58 5.93 -20.78 -2.88
CA VAL A 58 6.04 -21.74 -1.78
C VAL A 58 5.35 -23.04 -2.18
N GLU A 59 6.14 -24.10 -2.33
CA GLU A 59 5.67 -25.43 -2.69
C GLU A 59 5.63 -26.41 -1.53
N GLY A 60 5.03 -27.57 -1.76
CA GLY A 60 5.01 -28.65 -0.77
C GLY A 60 3.87 -28.53 0.23
N LEU A 61 2.82 -27.76 -0.10
CA LEU A 61 1.63 -27.69 0.73
C LEU A 61 0.77 -28.94 0.55
N GLU A 62 0.05 -29.26 1.62
CA GLU A 62 -0.85 -30.41 1.69
C GLU A 62 -1.84 -30.44 0.51
N GLY A 63 -2.09 -31.63 -0.03
CA GLY A 63 -3.00 -31.82 -1.15
C GLY A 63 -2.43 -31.36 -2.50
N GLY A 64 -1.09 -31.28 -2.62
CA GLY A 64 -0.42 -30.85 -3.85
C GLY A 64 -0.59 -29.36 -4.14
N LYS A 65 -0.86 -28.55 -3.10
CA LYS A 65 -1.06 -27.12 -3.21
C LYS A 65 0.27 -26.36 -3.21
N ALA A 66 0.20 -25.09 -3.59
CA ALA A 66 1.27 -24.12 -3.47
C ALA A 66 0.69 -22.76 -3.07
N ALA A 67 1.54 -21.85 -2.63
CA ALA A 67 1.18 -20.47 -2.32
C ALA A 67 2.18 -19.50 -2.96
N THR A 68 1.71 -18.31 -3.30
CA THR A 68 2.56 -17.22 -3.78
C THR A 68 2.62 -16.14 -2.71
N LEU A 69 3.82 -15.84 -2.22
CA LEU A 69 4.07 -14.71 -1.33
C LEU A 69 4.52 -13.52 -2.18
N LEU A 70 3.71 -12.47 -2.22
CA LEU A 70 4.06 -11.22 -2.89
C LEU A 70 4.34 -10.16 -1.84
N HIS A 71 5.58 -9.67 -1.81
CA HIS A 71 6.02 -8.64 -0.87
C HIS A 71 6.38 -7.39 -1.66
N LEU A 72 5.64 -6.31 -1.46
CA LEU A 72 5.75 -5.07 -2.24
C LEU A 72 5.59 -3.84 -1.36
N SER A 73 6.20 -2.73 -1.78
CA SER A 73 6.05 -1.45 -1.11
C SER A 73 4.75 -0.74 -1.53
N HIS A 74 4.11 -0.06 -0.58
CA HIS A 74 2.99 0.85 -0.87
C HIS A 74 3.34 2.01 -1.81
N ALA A 75 4.63 2.29 -2.02
CA ALA A 75 5.04 3.24 -3.05
C ALA A 75 4.76 2.72 -4.48
N VAL A 76 4.69 1.40 -4.66
CA VAL A 76 4.44 0.74 -5.96
C VAL A 76 2.95 0.67 -6.25
N THR A 77 2.13 0.32 -5.25
CA THR A 77 0.70 0.11 -5.45
C THR A 77 -0.12 0.37 -4.19
N ASP A 78 -1.36 0.81 -4.40
CA ASP A 78 -2.38 0.90 -3.37
C ASP A 78 -3.32 -0.33 -3.42
N GLY A 79 -4.38 -0.35 -2.62
CA GLY A 79 -5.31 -1.49 -2.60
C GLY A 79 -6.03 -1.73 -3.93
N MET A 80 -6.35 -0.67 -4.68
CA MET A 80 -7.00 -0.79 -5.98
C MET A 80 -6.02 -1.24 -7.06
N GLY A 81 -4.81 -0.65 -7.07
CA GLY A 81 -3.72 -1.04 -7.95
C GLY A 81 -3.30 -2.49 -7.72
N ALA A 82 -3.27 -2.96 -6.47
CA ALA A 82 -2.96 -4.36 -6.16
C ALA A 82 -4.02 -5.30 -6.75
N THR A 83 -5.30 -4.93 -6.66
CA THR A 83 -6.40 -5.72 -7.25
C THR A 83 -6.29 -5.78 -8.77
N ALA A 84 -6.02 -4.65 -9.42
CA ALA A 84 -5.81 -4.59 -10.87
C ALA A 84 -4.60 -5.43 -11.30
N MET A 85 -3.50 -5.34 -10.57
CA MET A 85 -2.29 -6.14 -10.81
C MET A 85 -2.57 -7.65 -10.65
N PHE A 86 -3.32 -8.07 -9.63
CA PHE A 86 -3.68 -9.48 -9.48
C PHE A 86 -4.56 -9.98 -10.63
N ALA A 87 -5.43 -9.14 -11.20
CA ALA A 87 -6.22 -9.49 -12.38
C ALA A 87 -5.37 -9.65 -13.66
N GLU A 88 -4.18 -9.06 -13.71
CA GLU A 88 -3.22 -9.26 -14.80
C GLU A 88 -2.31 -10.48 -14.59
N ILE A 89 -1.99 -10.82 -13.33
CA ILE A 89 -1.14 -11.98 -12.99
C ILE A 89 -1.92 -13.30 -13.08
N TYR A 90 -3.20 -13.29 -12.73
CA TYR A 90 -4.04 -14.49 -12.68
C TYR A 90 -5.15 -14.45 -13.72
N ASP A 91 -5.33 -15.56 -14.42
CA ASP A 91 -6.51 -15.78 -15.25
C ASP A 91 -7.59 -16.53 -14.46
N LEU A 92 -8.86 -16.20 -14.76
CA LEU A 92 -10.03 -16.86 -14.15
C LEU A 92 -10.28 -18.26 -14.69
N GLU A 93 -9.68 -18.57 -15.84
CA GLU A 93 -9.80 -19.85 -16.53
C GLU A 93 -8.44 -20.53 -16.62
N ARG A 94 -8.42 -21.86 -16.65
CA ARG A 94 -7.17 -22.63 -16.71
C ARG A 94 -6.39 -22.43 -18.01
N ASN A 95 -7.10 -22.21 -19.12
CA ASN A 95 -6.52 -22.09 -20.46
C ASN A 95 -7.16 -20.88 -21.18
N PRO A 96 -6.86 -19.65 -20.75
CA PRO A 96 -7.36 -18.44 -21.38
C PRO A 96 -6.78 -18.30 -22.79
N PRO A 97 -7.43 -17.55 -23.70
CA PRO A 97 -6.81 -17.15 -24.95
C PRO A 97 -5.53 -16.33 -24.69
N PRO A 98 -4.50 -16.45 -25.54
CA PRO A 98 -3.25 -15.72 -25.35
C PRO A 98 -3.50 -14.20 -25.40
N LYS A 99 -2.92 -13.49 -24.44
CA LYS A 99 -2.86 -12.02 -24.41
C LYS A 99 -1.57 -11.57 -25.11
N PRO A 100 -1.59 -10.43 -25.83
CA PRO A 100 -0.36 -9.87 -26.38
C PRO A 100 0.60 -9.49 -25.25
N ASP A 101 1.89 -9.77 -25.44
CA ASP A 101 2.91 -9.36 -24.48
C ASP A 101 2.96 -7.84 -24.36
N PRO A 102 3.07 -7.29 -23.14
CA PRO A 102 3.30 -5.87 -22.96
C PRO A 102 4.66 -5.48 -23.54
N PRO A 103 4.82 -4.26 -24.06
CA PRO A 103 6.12 -3.79 -24.53
C PRO A 103 7.12 -3.78 -23.37
N MET A 104 8.32 -4.31 -23.62
CA MET A 104 9.38 -4.29 -22.62
C MET A 104 9.81 -2.84 -22.35
N PRO A 105 9.91 -2.43 -21.07
CA PRO A 105 10.38 -1.09 -20.73
C PRO A 105 11.85 -0.92 -21.15
N VAL A 106 12.19 0.26 -21.66
CA VAL A 106 13.58 0.57 -22.07
C VAL A 106 14.38 0.98 -20.83
N PRO A 107 15.48 0.28 -20.50
CA PRO A 107 16.40 0.64 -19.41
C PRO A 107 16.83 2.10 -19.43
N GLN A 108 16.93 2.69 -18.24
CA GLN A 108 17.39 4.06 -18.05
C GLN A 108 18.67 4.06 -17.21
N ASP A 109 19.82 4.11 -17.87
CA ASP A 109 21.11 4.30 -17.20
C ASP A 109 21.30 5.79 -16.86
N LEU A 110 20.83 6.16 -15.68
CA LEU A 110 20.89 7.52 -15.17
C LEU A 110 21.91 7.60 -14.05
N THR A 111 22.99 8.35 -14.28
CA THR A 111 23.96 8.57 -13.21
C THR A 111 23.39 9.54 -12.16
N PRO A 112 23.85 9.49 -10.90
CA PRO A 112 23.49 10.51 -9.90
C PRO A 112 23.73 11.95 -10.37
N ASN A 113 24.72 12.16 -11.24
CA ASN A 113 25.02 13.47 -11.83
C ASN A 113 23.98 13.90 -12.85
N ASP A 114 23.45 12.98 -13.66
CA ASP A 114 22.37 13.26 -14.62
C ASP A 114 21.10 13.67 -13.87
N LEU A 115 20.76 12.92 -12.81
CA LEU A 115 19.64 13.25 -11.92
C LEU A 115 19.81 14.63 -11.27
N MET A 116 20.98 14.92 -10.71
CA MET A 116 21.25 16.21 -10.09
C MET A 116 21.13 17.36 -11.10
N ARG A 117 21.69 17.20 -12.30
CA ARG A 117 21.66 18.22 -13.36
C ARG A 117 20.23 18.46 -13.85
N GLU A 118 19.43 17.41 -14.01
CA GLU A 118 18.03 17.51 -14.36
C GLU A 118 17.22 18.24 -13.27
N GLY A 119 17.42 17.91 -12.00
CA GLY A 119 16.78 18.62 -10.89
C GLY A 119 17.07 20.10 -10.86
N LEU A 120 18.34 20.47 -10.98
CA LEU A 120 18.76 21.86 -11.05
C LEU A 120 18.10 22.61 -12.22
N ASN A 121 17.91 21.96 -13.37
CA ASN A 121 17.24 22.55 -14.53
C ASN A 121 15.72 22.72 -14.32
N HIS A 122 15.09 21.90 -13.48
CA HIS A 122 13.66 22.00 -13.15
C HIS A 122 13.36 22.89 -11.93
N LEU A 123 14.36 23.25 -11.13
CA LEU A 123 14.21 24.16 -9.99
C LEU A 123 13.48 25.49 -10.33
N PRO A 124 13.76 26.18 -11.45
CA PRO A 124 13.11 27.46 -11.74
C PRO A 124 11.58 27.33 -11.84
N GLY A 125 11.07 26.30 -12.50
CA GLY A 125 9.64 26.06 -12.66
C GLY A 125 8.96 25.63 -11.36
N ALA A 126 9.61 24.77 -10.58
CA ALA A 126 9.10 24.30 -9.29
C ALA A 126 9.02 25.43 -8.25
N VAL A 127 10.03 26.30 -8.19
CA VAL A 127 10.04 27.48 -7.30
C VAL A 127 8.95 28.46 -7.70
N VAL A 128 8.79 28.75 -8.99
CA VAL A 128 7.73 29.64 -9.48
C VAL A 128 6.34 29.06 -9.18
N GLY A 129 6.10 27.78 -9.48
CA GLY A 129 4.82 27.11 -9.18
C GLY A 129 4.51 27.09 -7.68
N GLY A 130 5.51 26.83 -6.84
CA GLY A 130 5.38 26.86 -5.38
C GLY A 130 5.04 28.25 -4.84
N VAL A 131 5.70 29.30 -5.33
CA VAL A 131 5.41 30.69 -4.96
C VAL A 131 4.02 31.10 -5.42
N VAL A 132 3.64 30.80 -6.67
CA VAL A 132 2.30 31.12 -7.20
C VAL A 132 1.22 30.38 -6.42
N GLY A 133 1.42 29.09 -6.12
CA GLY A 133 0.50 28.31 -5.31
C GLY A 133 0.36 28.83 -3.88
N ALA A 134 1.45 29.25 -3.25
CA ALA A 134 1.44 29.86 -1.92
C ALA A 134 0.73 31.22 -1.91
N VAL A 135 0.95 32.06 -2.92
CA VAL A 135 0.28 33.36 -3.06
C VAL A 135 -1.21 33.18 -3.34
N ALA A 136 -1.59 32.31 -4.29
CA ALA A 136 -2.99 32.02 -4.59
C ALA A 136 -3.71 31.39 -3.40
N GLY A 137 -3.06 30.46 -2.70
CA GLY A 137 -3.55 29.86 -1.46
C GLY A 137 -3.75 30.90 -0.36
N GLY A 138 -2.76 31.76 -0.11
CA GLY A 138 -2.83 32.84 0.88
C GLY A 138 -3.92 33.87 0.56
N LEU A 139 -4.06 34.28 -0.70
CA LEU A 139 -5.12 35.18 -1.16
C LEU A 139 -6.51 34.55 -1.04
N SER A 140 -6.64 33.24 -1.29
CA SER A 140 -7.90 32.53 -1.12
C SER A 140 -8.31 32.41 0.36
N LEU A 141 -7.35 32.26 1.28
CA LEU A 141 -7.58 32.26 2.73
C LEU A 141 -7.99 33.65 3.23
N ILE A 142 -7.29 34.71 2.79
CA ILE A 142 -7.66 36.10 3.12
C ILE A 142 -9.04 36.44 2.56
N GLY A 143 -9.31 36.07 1.31
CA GLY A 143 -10.62 36.27 0.67
C GLY A 143 -11.76 35.53 1.36
N ARG A 144 -11.50 34.34 1.91
CA ARG A 144 -12.50 33.55 2.66
C ARG A 144 -12.78 34.14 4.05
N VAL A 145 -11.74 34.64 4.73
CA VAL A 145 -11.90 35.36 6.01
C VAL A 145 -12.69 36.66 5.83
N VAL A 146 -12.44 37.40 4.74
CA VAL A 146 -13.14 38.68 4.45
C VAL A 146 -14.57 38.47 3.95
N ARG A 147 -14.84 37.46 3.11
CA ARG A 147 -16.18 37.22 2.55
C ARG A 147 -17.12 36.42 3.46
N SER A 148 -16.60 35.63 4.38
CA SER A 148 -17.42 34.76 5.23
C SER A 148 -16.79 34.52 6.61
N PRO A 149 -16.66 35.57 7.46
CA PRO A 149 -15.96 35.50 8.74
C PRO A 149 -16.53 34.44 9.70
N GLY A 150 -17.84 34.18 9.65
CA GLY A 150 -18.47 33.12 10.45
C GLY A 150 -17.99 31.72 10.11
N THR A 151 -17.86 31.40 8.81
CA THR A 151 -17.39 30.07 8.35
C THR A 151 -15.92 29.81 8.69
N ALA A 152 -15.06 30.83 8.60
CA ALA A 152 -13.65 30.70 8.94
C ALA A 152 -13.43 30.38 10.44
N VAL A 153 -14.27 30.94 11.32
CA VAL A 153 -14.27 30.60 12.75
C VAL A 153 -14.75 29.17 12.97
N TRP A 154 -15.81 28.73 12.28
CA TRP A 154 -16.29 27.35 12.35
C TRP A 154 -15.24 26.34 11.86
N ASP A 155 -14.58 26.61 10.73
CA ASP A 155 -13.50 25.77 10.20
C ASP A 155 -12.33 25.66 11.18
N ALA A 156 -11.93 26.76 11.82
CA ALA A 156 -10.88 26.76 12.84
C ALA A 156 -11.28 25.97 14.09
N VAL A 157 -12.54 26.08 14.51
CA VAL A 157 -13.10 25.31 15.63
C VAL A 157 -13.18 23.82 15.28
N ASP A 158 -13.61 23.46 14.08
CA ASP A 158 -13.70 22.08 13.63
C ASP A 158 -12.33 21.45 13.41
N TYR A 159 -11.35 22.22 12.93
CA TYR A 159 -9.95 21.80 12.89
C TYR A 159 -9.39 21.57 14.30
N ALA A 160 -9.63 22.49 15.24
CA ALA A 160 -9.21 22.34 16.63
C ALA A 160 -9.89 21.16 17.33
N ARG A 161 -11.18 20.92 17.07
CA ARG A 161 -11.93 19.76 17.57
C ARG A 161 -11.43 18.46 16.97
N SER A 162 -11.08 18.44 15.68
CA SER A 162 -10.49 17.29 15.00
C SER A 162 -9.11 16.98 15.56
N GLY A 163 -8.28 18.00 15.80
CA GLY A 163 -7.00 17.85 16.50
C GLY A 163 -7.16 17.27 17.90
N ARG A 164 -8.17 17.74 18.67
CA ARG A 164 -8.53 17.13 19.96
C ARG A 164 -8.99 15.68 19.84
N ARG A 165 -9.70 15.30 18.77
CA ARG A 165 -10.16 13.92 18.54
C ARG A 165 -9.00 12.99 18.20
N VAL A 166 -8.00 13.48 17.46
CA VAL A 166 -6.77 12.73 17.13
C VAL A 166 -5.86 12.58 18.34
N MET A 167 -5.73 13.64 19.15
CA MET A 167 -4.91 13.61 20.37
C MET A 167 -5.60 12.91 21.55
N GLY A 168 -6.93 12.86 21.54
CA GLY A 168 -7.74 12.14 22.51
C GLY A 168 -7.72 10.63 22.27
N ARG A 169 -7.82 9.85 23.35
CA ARG A 169 -8.07 8.41 23.22
C ARG A 169 -9.51 8.21 22.75
N ALA A 170 -9.68 7.78 21.50
CA ALA A 170 -11.00 7.54 20.92
C ALA A 170 -11.73 6.35 21.59
N ALA A 171 -10.98 5.39 22.14
CA ALA A 171 -11.49 4.26 22.89
C ALA A 171 -10.39 3.73 23.83
N ASP A 172 -10.78 2.91 24.81
CA ASP A 172 -9.83 2.14 25.60
C ASP A 172 -9.08 1.14 24.67
N PRO A 173 -7.75 0.96 24.86
CA PRO A 173 -7.00 0.04 24.02
C PRO A 173 -7.54 -1.40 24.14
N SER A 174 -7.77 -2.03 22.99
CA SER A 174 -8.15 -3.44 22.90
C SER A 174 -7.24 -4.31 23.79
N PRO A 175 -7.78 -5.26 24.56
CA PRO A 175 -7.01 -6.31 25.22
C PRO A 175 -5.95 -6.96 24.35
N LEU A 176 -6.28 -7.21 23.08
CA LEU A 176 -5.39 -7.81 22.09
C LEU A 176 -4.20 -6.91 21.73
N LEU A 177 -4.37 -5.59 21.82
CA LEU A 177 -3.34 -4.61 21.44
C LEU A 177 -2.54 -4.06 22.64
N ARG A 178 -2.84 -4.50 23.87
CA ARG A 178 -2.16 -4.03 25.10
C ARG A 178 -0.68 -4.43 25.15
N ARG A 179 -0.32 -5.61 24.64
CA ARG A 179 1.06 -6.09 24.59
C ARG A 179 1.61 -5.90 23.18
N ARG A 180 2.52 -4.94 23.02
CA ARG A 180 3.22 -4.70 21.75
C ARG A 180 4.61 -5.31 21.81
N SER A 181 5.00 -5.96 20.73
CA SER A 181 6.35 -6.47 20.52
C SER A 181 6.82 -6.09 19.12
N LEU A 182 8.12 -6.23 18.85
CA LEU A 182 8.66 -6.06 17.50
C LEU A 182 8.33 -7.25 16.59
N SER A 183 7.85 -8.36 17.15
CA SER A 183 7.38 -9.51 16.39
C SER A 183 5.95 -9.28 15.91
N SER A 184 5.76 -9.42 14.60
CA SER A 184 4.45 -9.55 13.98
C SER A 184 4.02 -11.01 14.00
N ARG A 185 2.72 -11.25 14.16
CA ARG A 185 2.07 -12.54 13.94
C ARG A 185 0.90 -12.35 13.01
N THR A 186 0.73 -13.26 12.07
CA THR A 186 -0.34 -13.21 11.07
C THR A 186 -1.22 -14.44 11.21
N GLU A 187 -2.53 -14.20 11.24
CA GLU A 187 -3.54 -15.24 11.20
C GLU A 187 -4.47 -15.02 10.01
N ALA A 188 -5.01 -16.11 9.48
CA ALA A 188 -5.97 -16.08 8.38
C ALA A 188 -7.31 -16.62 8.86
N ILE A 189 -8.38 -15.89 8.55
CA ILE A 189 -9.76 -16.34 8.74
C ILE A 189 -10.37 -16.44 7.36
N GLU A 190 -10.76 -17.66 6.97
CA GLU A 190 -11.40 -17.90 5.69
C GLU A 190 -12.91 -17.67 5.81
N MET A 191 -13.45 -16.89 4.88
CA MET A 191 -14.88 -16.63 4.78
C MET A 191 -15.29 -16.56 3.31
N ARG A 192 -16.48 -17.06 2.99
CA ARG A 192 -16.98 -16.99 1.63
C ARG A 192 -17.34 -15.55 1.29
N LEU A 193 -16.77 -15.05 0.20
CA LEU A 193 -17.02 -13.69 -0.30
C LEU A 193 -18.52 -13.41 -0.50
N GLY A 194 -19.27 -14.39 -1.02
CA GLY A 194 -20.71 -14.27 -1.23
C GLY A 194 -21.49 -14.11 0.08
N GLU A 195 -21.12 -14.85 1.12
CA GLU A 195 -21.75 -14.77 2.45
C GLU A 195 -21.44 -13.41 3.11
N LEU A 196 -20.18 -12.96 3.05
CA LEU A 196 -19.78 -11.65 3.56
C LEU A 196 -20.53 -10.51 2.85
N ARG A 197 -20.64 -10.58 1.52
CA ARG A 197 -21.37 -9.59 0.72
C ARG A 197 -22.87 -9.59 1.03
N ALA A 198 -23.48 -10.76 1.20
CA ALA A 198 -24.88 -10.87 1.57
C ALA A 198 -25.15 -10.27 2.95
N ALA A 199 -24.29 -10.55 3.93
CA ALA A 199 -24.36 -9.95 5.26
C ALA A 199 -24.21 -8.43 5.22
N ALA A 200 -23.25 -7.92 4.45
CA ALA A 200 -23.06 -6.48 4.24
C ALA A 200 -24.32 -5.82 3.69
N HIS A 201 -24.87 -6.36 2.60
CA HIS A 201 -26.07 -5.82 1.95
C HIS A 201 -27.31 -5.89 2.85
N ALA A 202 -27.46 -6.96 3.64
CA ALA A 202 -28.56 -7.08 4.60
C ALA A 202 -28.51 -5.99 5.69
N ALA A 203 -27.32 -5.49 6.01
CA ALA A 203 -27.11 -4.37 6.93
C ALA A 203 -27.10 -2.99 6.22
N GLY A 204 -27.37 -2.93 4.91
CA GLY A 204 -27.32 -1.71 4.11
C GLY A 204 -25.91 -1.18 3.84
N GLY A 205 -24.88 -2.01 4.04
CA GLY A 205 -23.47 -1.66 3.89
C GLY A 205 -22.79 -2.30 2.68
N SER A 206 -21.58 -1.83 2.42
CA SER A 206 -20.63 -2.38 1.45
C SER A 206 -19.79 -3.51 2.07
N ILE A 207 -19.05 -4.22 1.22
CA ILE A 207 -18.10 -5.23 1.69
C ILE A 207 -17.04 -4.66 2.65
N ASN A 208 -16.60 -3.42 2.42
CA ASN A 208 -15.66 -2.73 3.29
C ASN A 208 -16.27 -2.47 4.67
N ASP A 209 -17.57 -2.15 4.72
CA ASP A 209 -18.27 -1.95 6.00
C ASP A 209 -18.35 -3.26 6.78
N ALA A 210 -18.63 -4.39 6.12
CA ALA A 210 -18.62 -5.70 6.77
C ALA A 210 -17.23 -6.10 7.27
N TYR A 211 -16.18 -5.86 6.48
CA TYR A 211 -14.78 -6.08 6.89
C TYR A 211 -14.41 -5.24 8.12
N LEU A 212 -14.68 -3.93 8.08
CA LEU A 212 -14.40 -3.02 9.19
C LEU A 212 -15.22 -3.35 10.43
N ALA A 213 -16.48 -3.74 10.28
CA ALA A 213 -17.33 -4.19 11.38
C ALA A 213 -16.76 -5.44 12.04
N GLY A 214 -16.33 -6.43 11.24
CA GLY A 214 -15.67 -7.63 11.74
C GLY A 214 -14.38 -7.33 12.51
N LEU A 215 -13.51 -6.47 11.96
CA LEU A 215 -12.26 -6.06 12.61
C LEU A 215 -12.53 -5.28 13.91
N CYS A 216 -13.47 -4.35 13.90
CA CYS A 216 -13.90 -3.63 15.11
C CYS A 216 -14.47 -4.58 16.16
N GLY A 217 -15.25 -5.59 15.75
CA GLY A 217 -15.78 -6.62 16.63
C GLY A 217 -14.68 -7.44 17.29
N ALA A 218 -13.69 -7.89 16.52
CA ALA A 218 -12.54 -8.63 17.02
C ALA A 218 -11.69 -7.81 18.01
N LEU A 219 -11.49 -6.52 17.74
CA LEU A 219 -10.72 -5.63 18.62
C LEU A 219 -11.45 -5.22 19.90
N ARG A 220 -12.78 -5.39 19.98
CA ARG A 220 -13.56 -5.11 21.20
C ARG A 220 -13.50 -6.24 22.24
N LEU A 221 -13.21 -7.47 21.82
CA LEU A 221 -12.99 -8.63 22.70
C LEU A 221 -11.67 -8.50 23.47
#